data_AF-A0A7V9CLB4-F1
#
_entry.id   AF-A0A7V9CLB4-F1
#
_cell.length_a   1.000
_cell.length_b   1.000
_cell.length_c   1.000
_cell.angle_alpha   90.00
_cell.angle_beta   90.00
_cell.angle_gamma   90.00
#
_symmetry.space_group_name_H-M   'P 1'
#
loop_
_entity.id
_entity.type
_entity.pdbx_description
1 polymer ?
#
loop_
_entity_poly.entity_id
_entity_poly.type
_entity_poly.pdbx_seq_one_letter_code
_entity_poly.pdbx_strand_id
1 'polypeptide(L)'
;MRVTTAVTTAGGVSARPVAVVHEGRWALISAGEYDPGRHAITINLSVVDAVCARFGDPPALVKGAILAHEAVHATRASGSTAGDEEAMARRAACETAGHQVVEHIEAVLAGAWT
;
A
#
# COMPACT_ATOMS: atom_id res chain seq x y z
N MET A 1 5.56 9.53 -14.32
CA MET A 1 5.97 9.07 -12.98
C MET A 1 6.05 10.30 -12.09
N ARG A 2 5.22 10.37 -11.04
CA ARG A 2 5.27 11.46 -10.06
C ARG A 2 5.98 10.91 -8.82
N VAL A 3 6.96 11.63 -8.30
CA VAL A 3 7.67 11.27 -7.07
C VAL A 3 7.15 12.17 -5.96
N THR A 4 6.66 11.57 -4.89
CA THR A 4 6.23 12.29 -3.68
C THR A 4 7.04 11.74 -2.53
N THR A 5 7.79 12.58 -1.83
CA THR A 5 8.48 12.17 -0.60
C THR A 5 7.45 12.10 0.52
N ALA A 6 7.09 10.90 0.98
CA ALA A 6 6.27 10.73 2.18
C ALA A 6 7.20 10.49 3.39
N VAL A 7 7.08 11.34 4.40
CA VAL A 7 7.76 11.17 5.69
C VAL A 7 6.73 10.64 6.68
N THR A 8 6.89 9.41 7.18
CA THR A 8 6.04 8.87 8.24
C THR A 8 6.74 9.02 9.59
N THR A 9 6.46 10.11 10.30
CA THR A 9 6.87 10.28 11.70
C THR A 9 5.81 9.69 12.63
N ALA A 10 6.09 8.52 13.22
CA ALA A 10 5.44 8.10 14.45
C ALA A 10 6.22 8.68 15.64
N GLY A 11 5.52 9.31 16.58
CA GLY A 11 6.14 9.90 17.77
C GLY A 11 6.87 8.85 18.62
N GLY A 12 8.13 9.13 18.94
CA GLY A 12 8.94 8.37 19.89
C GLY A 12 9.95 7.39 19.27
N VAL A 13 11.11 7.93 18.88
CA VAL A 13 12.43 7.26 18.75
C VAL A 13 12.41 5.84 18.14
N SER A 14 12.13 5.78 16.85
CA SER A 14 12.87 4.93 15.89
C SER A 14 12.68 5.59 14.52
N ALA A 15 13.77 6.01 13.88
CA ALA A 15 13.70 6.56 12.53
C ALA A 15 13.24 5.45 11.60
N ARG A 16 11.93 5.37 11.34
CA ARG A 16 11.39 4.42 10.37
C ARG A 16 12.09 4.68 9.02
N PRO A 17 12.38 3.62 8.25
CA PRO A 17 12.97 3.78 6.94
C PRO A 17 12.11 4.73 6.08
N VAL A 18 12.68 5.87 5.67
CA VAL A 18 12.03 6.81 4.76
C VAL A 18 12.00 6.20 3.36
N ALA A 19 10.88 5.59 2.97
CA ALA A 19 10.70 5.10 1.61
C ALA A 19 10.30 6.25 0.68
N VAL A 20 10.90 6.30 -0.52
CA VAL A 20 10.43 7.20 -1.58
C VAL A 20 9.13 6.66 -2.14
N VAL A 21 8.10 7.50 -2.31
CA VAL A 21 6.83 7.07 -2.90
C VAL A 21 6.77 7.44 -4.38
N HIS A 22 6.52 6.43 -5.20
CA HIS A 22 6.36 6.54 -6.64
C HIS A 22 4.92 6.20 -7.03
N GLU A 23 4.31 7.09 -7.82
CA GLU A 23 2.98 6.84 -8.38
C GLU A 23 3.10 6.59 -9.89
N GLY A 24 2.44 5.53 -10.36
CA GLY A 24 2.34 5.20 -11.78
C GLY A 24 1.09 4.37 -12.11
N ARG A 25 0.87 4.09 -13.38
CA ARG A 25 -0.29 3.33 -13.88
C ARG A 25 0.19 2.10 -14.60
N TRP A 26 -0.28 0.94 -14.17
CA TRP A 26 0.07 -0.36 -14.73
C TRP A 26 -1.15 -1.28 -14.78
N ALA A 27 -0.96 -2.53 -15.19
CA ALA A 27 -2.00 -3.55 -15.11
C ALA A 27 -2.46 -3.76 -13.65
N LEU A 28 -3.70 -4.21 -13.45
CA LEU A 28 -4.33 -4.38 -12.14
C LEU A 28 -3.87 -5.68 -11.42
N ILE A 29 -2.57 -5.97 -11.48
CA ILE A 29 -1.97 -7.19 -10.92
C ILE A 29 -1.54 -6.98 -9.47
N SER A 30 -1.11 -5.77 -9.12
CA SER A 30 -0.80 -5.36 -7.75
C SER A 30 -1.27 -3.93 -7.49
N ALA A 31 -1.65 -3.65 -6.25
CA ALA A 31 -2.00 -2.30 -5.79
C ALA A 31 -0.74 -1.45 -5.47
N GLY A 32 0.33 -2.10 -5.03
CA GLY A 32 1.61 -1.46 -4.73
C GLY A 32 2.74 -2.48 -4.63
N GLU A 33 3.95 -1.98 -4.40
CA GLU A 33 5.12 -2.82 -4.11
C GLU A 33 6.17 -1.99 -3.38
N TYR A 34 6.74 -2.54 -2.31
CA TYR A 34 7.98 -2.08 -1.73
C TYR A 34 9.20 -2.72 -2.41
N ASP A 35 10.06 -1.90 -3.01
CA ASP A 35 11.38 -2.28 -3.54
C ASP A 35 12.46 -2.05 -2.47
N PRO A 36 13.02 -3.11 -1.85
CA PRO A 36 14.08 -2.97 -0.85
C PRO A 36 15.41 -2.50 -1.43
N GLY A 37 15.69 -2.76 -2.71
CA GLY A 37 16.92 -2.33 -3.39
C GLY A 37 16.93 -0.83 -3.68
N ARG A 38 15.76 -0.23 -3.89
CA ARG A 38 15.59 1.21 -4.10
C ARG A 38 15.04 1.96 -2.89
N HIS A 39 14.65 1.23 -1.85
CA HIS A 39 14.01 1.78 -0.67
C HIS A 39 12.81 2.66 -1.04
N ALA A 40 11.94 2.12 -1.89
CA ALA A 40 10.85 2.86 -2.51
C ALA A 40 9.55 2.06 -2.48
N ILE A 41 8.44 2.76 -2.25
CA ILE A 41 7.09 2.21 -2.39
C ILE A 41 6.51 2.71 -3.70
N THR A 42 6.02 1.80 -4.51
CA THR A 42 5.24 2.12 -5.70
C THR A 42 3.74 1.98 -5.41
N ILE A 43 2.94 2.92 -5.88
CA ILE A 43 1.47 2.88 -5.80
C ILE A 43 0.93 2.81 -7.24
N ASN A 44 0.14 1.77 -7.51
CA ASN A 44 -0.54 1.60 -8.78
C ASN A 44 -1.83 2.43 -8.84
N LEU A 45 -1.75 3.59 -9.48
CA LEU A 45 -2.87 4.49 -9.69
C LEU A 45 -3.99 3.86 -10.52
N SER A 46 -3.72 2.83 -11.34
CA SER A 46 -4.82 2.14 -12.05
C SER A 46 -5.75 1.42 -11.07
N VAL A 47 -5.21 0.84 -9.99
CA VAL A 47 -6.02 0.22 -8.92
C VAL A 47 -6.78 1.30 -8.16
N VAL A 48 -6.11 2.41 -7.82
CA VAL A 48 -6.78 3.56 -7.18
C VAL A 48 -7.94 4.06 -8.04
N ASP A 49 -7.69 4.34 -9.32
CA ASP A 49 -8.69 4.82 -10.26
C ASP A 49 -9.87 3.83 -10.37
N ALA A 50 -9.60 2.52 -10.42
CA ALA A 50 -10.63 1.48 -10.49
C ALA A 50 -11.47 1.35 -9.20
N VAL A 51 -10.85 1.41 -8.02
CA VAL A 51 -11.56 1.39 -6.74
C VAL A 51 -12.45 2.63 -6.60
N CYS A 52 -11.91 3.82 -6.88
CA CYS A 52 -12.66 5.07 -6.83
C CYS A 52 -13.84 5.06 -7.82
N ALA A 53 -13.65 4.54 -9.04
CA ALA A 53 -14.72 4.47 -10.03
C ALA A 53 -15.81 3.46 -9.67
N ARG A 54 -15.45 2.30 -9.10
CA ARG A 54 -16.38 1.21 -8.81
C ARG A 54 -17.13 1.39 -7.49
N PHE A 55 -16.46 1.92 -6.48
CA PHE A 55 -16.97 1.95 -5.10
C PHE A 55 -17.14 3.36 -4.53
N GLY A 56 -16.59 4.39 -5.20
CA GLY A 56 -16.70 5.78 -4.75
C GLY A 56 -15.76 6.14 -3.60
N ASP A 57 -14.81 5.28 -3.24
CA ASP A 57 -13.86 5.56 -2.15
C ASP A 57 -12.99 6.78 -2.48
N PRO A 58 -12.72 7.68 -1.52
CA PRO A 58 -11.80 8.80 -1.72
C PRO A 58 -10.39 8.33 -2.12
N PRO A 59 -9.77 8.89 -3.18
CA PRO A 59 -8.44 8.47 -3.65
C PRO A 59 -7.35 8.53 -2.57
N ALA A 60 -7.47 9.47 -1.62
CA ALA A 60 -6.51 9.59 -0.51
C ALA A 60 -6.57 8.39 0.45
N LEU A 61 -7.77 7.84 0.71
CA LEU A 61 -7.93 6.67 1.57
C LEU A 61 -7.39 5.41 0.90
N VAL A 62 -7.71 5.22 -0.38
CA VAL A 62 -7.20 4.07 -1.16
C VAL A 62 -5.66 4.10 -1.22
N LYS A 63 -5.07 5.26 -1.52
CA LYS A 63 -3.60 5.42 -1.50
C LYS A 63 -3.00 5.22 -0.11
N GLY A 64 -3.68 5.69 0.93
CA GLY A 64 -3.25 5.49 2.32
C GLY A 64 -3.21 4.01 2.70
N ALA A 65 -4.24 3.25 2.32
CA ALA A 65 -4.31 1.81 2.53
C ALA A 65 -3.11 1.09 1.87
N ILE A 66 -2.87 1.37 0.59
CA ILE A 66 -1.75 0.78 -0.17
C ILE A 66 -0.42 1.15 0.48
N LEU A 67 -0.21 2.43 0.79
CA LEU A 67 1.04 2.89 1.40
C LEU A 67 1.28 2.24 2.77
N ALA A 68 0.24 2.08 3.59
CA ALA A 68 0.35 1.44 4.90
C ALA A 68 0.67 -0.05 4.79
N HIS A 69 0.08 -0.75 3.82
CA HIS A 69 0.41 -2.14 3.49
C HIS A 69 1.89 -2.28 3.14
N GLU A 70 2.34 -1.53 2.13
CA GLU A 70 3.72 -1.62 1.63
C GLU A 70 4.77 -1.15 2.66
N ALA A 71 4.41 -0.23 3.55
CA ALA A 71 5.30 0.22 4.62
C ALA A 71 5.63 -0.89 5.63
N VAL A 72 4.76 -1.90 5.79
CA VAL A 72 5.07 -3.05 6.66
C VAL A 72 6.23 -3.85 6.09
N HIS A 73 6.22 -4.10 4.78
CA HIS A 73 7.32 -4.78 4.07
C HIS A 73 8.65 -4.04 4.21
N ALA A 74 8.63 -2.70 4.26
CA ALA A 74 9.82 -1.88 4.52
C ALA A 74 10.40 -2.01 5.93
N THR A 75 9.58 -2.39 6.90
CA THR A 75 9.98 -2.54 8.31
C THR A 75 10.16 -3.99 8.75
N ARG A 76 10.12 -4.93 7.81
CA ARG A 76 10.22 -6.36 8.07
C ARG A 76 11.42 -6.68 8.97
N ALA A 77 11.15 -7.33 10.10
CA ALA A 77 12.18 -7.89 10.96
C ALA A 77 12.68 -9.23 10.39
N SER A 78 13.98 -9.52 10.57
CA SER A 78 14.52 -10.84 10.26
C SER A 78 13.82 -11.90 11.12
N GLY A 79 13.14 -12.86 10.49
CA GLY A 79 12.47 -13.98 11.17
C GLY A 79 10.95 -14.02 11.05
N SER A 80 10.28 -13.03 10.43
CA SER A 80 8.85 -13.12 10.13
C SER A 80 8.57 -14.14 9.02
N THR A 81 7.48 -14.90 9.18
CA THR A 81 6.93 -15.70 8.08
C THR A 81 6.19 -14.78 7.10
N ALA A 82 6.05 -15.22 5.84
CA ALA A 82 5.30 -14.46 4.84
C ALA A 82 3.81 -14.26 5.24
N GLY A 83 3.23 -15.23 5.96
CA GLY A 83 1.84 -15.13 6.44
C GLY A 83 1.66 -14.10 7.56
N ASP A 84 2.60 -14.05 8.51
CA ASP A 84 2.56 -13.05 9.59
C ASP A 84 2.74 -11.64 9.03
N GLU A 85 3.61 -11.50 8.04
CA GLU A 85 3.87 -10.22 7.37
C GLU A 85 2.65 -9.69 6.63
N GLU A 86 2.00 -10.54 5.83
CA GLU A 86 0.78 -10.16 5.11
C GLU A 86 -0.36 -9.82 6.07
N ALA A 87 -0.51 -10.56 7.18
CA ALA A 87 -1.51 -10.25 8.19
C ALA A 87 -1.26 -8.87 8.86
N MET A 88 0.01 -8.54 9.12
CA MET A 88 0.40 -7.22 9.65
C MET A 88 0.16 -6.10 8.63
N ALA A 89 0.50 -6.34 7.36
CA ALA A 89 0.33 -5.37 6.28
C ALA A 89 -1.15 -5.06 6.02
N ARG A 90 -1.99 -6.10 5.95
CA ARG A 90 -3.45 -5.97 5.88
C ARG A 90 -4.00 -5.21 7.08
N ARG A 91 -3.52 -5.52 8.28
CA ARG A 91 -3.95 -4.81 9.50
C ARG A 91 -3.61 -3.32 9.43
N ALA A 92 -2.40 -2.96 9.01
CA ALA A 92 -1.98 -1.56 8.87
C ALA A 92 -2.84 -0.81 7.84
N ALA A 93 -3.19 -1.46 6.73
CA ALA A 93 -4.10 -0.91 5.73
C ALA A 93 -5.50 -0.66 6.31
N CYS A 94 -6.07 -1.64 7.04
CA CYS A 94 -7.37 -1.51 7.71
C CYS A 94 -7.38 -0.41 8.78
N GLU A 95 -6.31 -0.28 9.57
CA GLU A 95 -6.19 0.80 10.57
C GLU A 95 -6.12 2.19 9.92
N THR A 96 -5.60 2.28 8.69
CA THR A 96 -5.44 3.55 7.95
C THR A 96 -6.71 3.97 7.19
N ALA A 97 -7.40 3.03 6.54
CA ALA A 97 -8.48 3.34 5.61
C ALA A 97 -9.81 2.63 5.91
N GLY A 98 -9.83 1.73 6.90
CA GLY A 98 -10.98 0.90 7.23
C GLY A 98 -11.04 -0.40 6.42
N HIS A 99 -11.70 -1.41 7.00
CA HIS A 99 -11.85 -2.75 6.40
C HIS A 99 -12.51 -2.71 5.02
N GLN A 100 -13.54 -1.87 4.86
CA GLN A 100 -14.30 -1.78 3.61
C GLN A 100 -13.42 -1.35 2.42
N VAL A 101 -12.52 -0.38 2.61
CA VAL A 101 -11.61 0.07 1.54
C VAL A 101 -10.64 -1.03 1.13
N VAL A 102 -10.14 -1.81 2.10
CA VAL A 102 -9.24 -2.95 1.82
C VAL A 102 -9.97 -4.03 1.02
N GLU A 103 -11.20 -4.38 1.40
CA GLU A 103 -12.02 -5.33 0.64
C GLU A 103 -12.32 -4.87 -0.79
N HIS A 104 -12.53 -3.57 -0.99
CA HIS A 104 -12.73 -3.00 -2.32
C HIS A 104 -11.47 -3.07 -3.19
N ILE A 105 -10.28 -2.82 -2.63
CA ILE A 105 -9.00 -3.01 -3.32
C ILE A 105 -8.84 -4.47 -3.74
N GLU A 106 -9.10 -5.42 -2.84
CA GLU A 106 -9.04 -6.85 -3.10
C GLU A 106 -10.02 -7.28 -4.20
N ALA A 107 -11.24 -6.74 -4.18
CA ALA A 107 -12.25 -7.01 -5.20
C ALA A 107 -11.84 -6.50 -6.60
N VAL A 108 -11.11 -5.38 -6.69
CA VAL A 108 -10.53 -4.90 -7.95
C VAL A 108 -9.41 -5.83 -8.43
N LEU A 109 -8.49 -6.21 -7.55
CA LEU A 109 -7.39 -7.11 -7.90
C LEU A 109 -7.88 -8.50 -8.31
N ALA A 110 -8.86 -9.07 -7.60
CA ALA A 110 -9.43 -10.36 -7.93
C ALA A 110 -10.12 -10.36 -9.32
N GLY A 111 -10.78 -9.26 -9.69
CA GLY A 111 -11.41 -9.11 -11.00
C GLY A 111 -10.44 -8.90 -12.17
N ALA A 112 -9.14 -8.70 -11.91
CA ALA A 112 -8.14 -8.57 -12.96
C ALA A 112 -7.73 -9.91 -13.60
N TRP A 113 -8.13 -11.03 -12.99
CA TRP A 113 -7.76 -12.39 -13.40
C TRP A 113 -8.91 -13.17 -14.06
N THR A 114 -10.07 -12.53 -14.27
CA THR A 114 -11.27 -13.10 -14.88
C THR A 114 -11.44 -12.61 -16.32
#